data_AF-A0A3D3HI18-F1
#
_entry.id   AF-A0A3D3HI18-F1
#
_cell.length_a   1.000
_cell.length_b   1.000
_cell.length_c   1.000
_cell.angle_alpha   90.00
_cell.angle_beta   90.00
_cell.angle_gamma   90.00
#
_symmetry.space_group_name_H-M   'P 1'
#
loop_
_entity.id
_entity.type
_entity.pdbx_description
1 polymer ?
#
loop_
_entity_poly.entity_id
_entity_poly.type
_entity_poly.pdbx_seq_one_letter_code
_entity_poly.pdbx_strand_id
1 'polypeptide(L)'
;MDAKTKALVSHLFVIGWIIALIVNSNKKEELASYYIRQNLGFIIVWLGLTILRVLPVVGPAVWAVGSILLFVGWLMSFIWSIQGEMRPVPWLGDKFQAWFRGF
;
A
#
# COMPACT_ATOMS: atom_id res chain seq x y z
N MET A 1 -17.62 10.44 2.28
CA MET A 1 -17.02 9.23 1.68
C MET A 1 -17.21 8.07 2.64
N ASP A 2 -17.77 6.97 2.15
CA ASP A 2 -17.86 5.70 2.87
C ASP A 2 -16.49 4.99 2.94
N ALA A 3 -16.43 3.89 3.70
CA ALA A 3 -15.20 3.15 3.94
C ALA A 3 -14.56 2.57 2.66
N LYS A 4 -15.36 2.05 1.71
CA LYS A 4 -14.83 1.51 0.45
C LYS A 4 -14.23 2.61 -0.41
N THR A 5 -14.93 3.75 -0.52
CA THR A 5 -14.40 4.89 -1.29
C THR A 5 -13.09 5.40 -0.70
N LYS A 6 -12.96 5.52 0.63
CA LYS A 6 -11.69 5.88 1.28
C LYS A 6 -10.58 4.86 0.99
N ALA A 7 -10.89 3.56 1.07
CA ALA A 7 -9.95 2.49 0.76
C ALA A 7 -9.45 2.55 -0.69
N LEU A 8 -10.34 2.75 -1.67
CA LEU A 8 -9.98 2.90 -3.08
C LEU A 8 -9.11 4.14 -3.31
N VAL A 9 -9.48 5.28 -2.72
CA VAL A 9 -8.69 6.52 -2.84
C VAL A 9 -7.28 6.35 -2.27
N SER A 10 -7.10 5.52 -1.24
CA SER A 10 -5.77 5.24 -0.68
C SER A 10 -4.79 4.57 -1.66
N HIS A 11 -5.28 4.01 -2.77
CA HIS A 11 -4.47 3.39 -3.82
C HIS A 11 -3.99 4.37 -4.89
N LEU A 12 -4.50 5.62 -4.91
CA LEU A 12 -4.13 6.64 -5.91
C LEU A 12 -2.80 7.33 -5.56
N PHE A 13 -1.74 6.52 -5.39
CA PHE A 13 -0.39 6.94 -5.03
C PHE A 13 -0.36 7.82 -3.76
N VAL A 14 0.68 8.63 -3.59
CA VAL A 14 0.92 9.44 -2.39
C VAL A 14 -0.21 10.44 -2.14
N ILE A 15 -0.72 11.10 -3.19
CA ILE A 15 -1.76 12.13 -3.05
C ILE A 15 -3.07 11.50 -2.56
N GLY A 16 -3.53 10.43 -3.21
CA GLY A 16 -4.73 9.70 -2.77
C GLY A 16 -4.59 9.10 -1.39
N TRP A 17 -3.41 8.57 -1.07
CA TRP A 17 -3.10 8.05 0.25
C TRP A 17 -3.23 9.12 1.35
N ILE A 18 -2.69 10.33 1.14
CA ILE A 18 -2.82 11.45 2.09
C ILE A 18 -4.28 11.84 2.28
N ILE A 19 -5.04 11.96 1.18
CA ILE A 19 -6.47 12.30 1.24
C ILE A 19 -7.24 11.25 2.06
N ALA A 20 -7.03 9.97 1.77
CA ALA A 20 -7.67 8.88 2.49
C ALA A 20 -7.31 8.89 3.98
N LEU A 21 -6.04 9.14 4.32
CA LEU A 21 -5.57 9.25 5.70
C LEU A 21 -6.30 10.38 6.45
N ILE A 22 -6.34 11.59 5.90
CA ILE A 22 -6.98 12.74 6.54
C ILE A 22 -8.49 12.48 6.71
N VAL A 23 -9.18 12.04 5.66
CA VAL A 23 -10.62 11.79 5.69
C VAL A 23 -10.99 10.64 6.65
N ASN A 24 -10.14 9.62 6.75
CA ASN A 24 -10.35 8.52 7.69
C ASN A 24 -9.97 8.89 9.14
N SER A 25 -9.10 9.88 9.34
CA SER A 25 -8.72 10.31 10.70
C SER A 25 -9.86 10.99 11.45
N ASN A 26 -10.78 11.66 10.74
CA ASN A 26 -11.96 12.29 11.33
C ASN A 26 -13.00 11.24 11.79
N LYS A 27 -13.32 10.28 10.91
CA LYS A 27 -14.17 9.13 11.22
C LYS A 27 -13.48 7.85 10.76
N LYS A 28 -12.86 7.16 11.72
CA LYS A 28 -12.10 5.93 11.46
C LYS A 28 -13.04 4.80 11.05
N GLU A 29 -12.79 4.25 9.87
CA GLU A 29 -13.46 3.06 9.34
C GLU A 29 -12.39 1.98 9.15
N GLU A 30 -12.67 0.77 9.64
CA GLU A 30 -11.67 -0.29 9.71
C GLU A 30 -11.12 -0.70 8.33
N LEU A 31 -12.01 -0.85 7.34
CA LEU A 31 -11.63 -1.16 5.96
C LEU A 31 -10.70 -0.09 5.37
N ALA A 32 -11.00 1.18 5.62
CA ALA A 32 -10.18 2.28 5.12
C ALA A 32 -8.83 2.30 5.83
N SER A 33 -8.80 2.16 7.16
CA SER A 33 -7.57 2.08 7.96
C SER A 33 -6.67 0.93 7.47
N TYR A 34 -7.25 -0.23 7.19
CA TYR A 34 -6.54 -1.40 6.68
C TYR A 34 -5.79 -1.09 5.38
N TYR A 35 -6.48 -0.52 4.39
CA TYR A 35 -5.88 -0.20 3.08
C TYR A 35 -4.97 1.02 3.11
N ILE A 36 -5.19 1.98 4.03
CA ILE A 36 -4.24 3.07 4.28
C ILE A 36 -2.91 2.52 4.78
N ARG A 37 -2.91 1.58 5.74
CA ARG A 37 -1.68 0.92 6.22
C ARG A 37 -1.01 0.07 5.13
N GLN A 38 -1.82 -0.68 4.37
CA GLN A 38 -1.35 -1.51 3.26
C GLN A 38 -0.63 -0.67 2.20
N ASN A 39 -1.24 0.44 1.78
CA ASN A 39 -0.69 1.33 0.76
C ASN A 39 0.51 2.14 1.25
N LEU A 40 0.57 2.49 2.55
CA LEU A 40 1.79 3.06 3.14
C LEU A 40 2.98 2.09 3.01
N GLY A 41 2.75 0.81 3.27
CA GLY A 41 3.75 -0.23 3.06
C GLY A 41 4.24 -0.31 1.61
N PHE A 42 3.33 -0.27 0.64
CA PHE A 42 3.71 -0.22 -0.77
C PHE A 42 4.54 1.02 -1.13
N ILE A 43 4.15 2.20 -0.65
CA ILE A 43 4.89 3.45 -0.89
C ILE A 43 6.32 3.33 -0.33
N ILE A 44 6.49 2.84 0.90
CA ILE A 44 7.81 2.69 1.53
C ILE A 44 8.67 1.66 0.79
N VAL A 45 8.12 0.51 0.41
CA VAL A 45 8.87 -0.51 -0.34
C VAL A 45 9.26 0.01 -1.72
N TRP A 46 8.39 0.76 -2.40
CA TRP A 46 8.70 1.40 -3.68
C TRP A 46 9.86 2.40 -3.56
N LEU A 47 9.87 3.21 -2.51
CA LEU A 47 11.00 4.10 -2.20
C LEU A 47 12.29 3.31 -1.95
N GLY A 48 12.22 2.24 -1.17
CA GLY A 48 13.36 1.35 -0.90
C GLY A 48 13.93 0.73 -2.19
N LEU A 49 13.08 0.20 -3.07
CA LEU A 49 13.49 -0.32 -4.38
C LEU A 49 14.16 0.76 -5.24
N THR A 50 13.63 1.98 -5.23
CA THR A 50 14.19 3.11 -5.99
C THR A 50 15.58 3.49 -5.48
N ILE A 51 15.82 3.44 -4.17
CA ILE A 51 17.15 3.66 -3.57
C ILE A 51 18.11 2.53 -3.97
N LEU A 52 17.67 1.26 -3.89
CA LEU A 52 18.50 0.10 -4.24
C LEU A 52 18.95 0.08 -5.71
N ARG A 53 18.18 0.74 -6.60
CA ARG A 53 18.51 0.87 -8.02
C ARG A 53 19.87 1.52 -8.28
N VAL A 54 20.38 2.33 -7.35
CA VAL A 54 21.68 3.04 -7.47
C VAL A 54 22.87 2.06 -7.45
N LEU A 55 22.70 0.85 -6.90
CA LEU A 55 23.77 -0.15 -6.86
C LEU A 55 24.11 -0.65 -8.27
N PRO A 56 25.39 -0.66 -8.68
CA PRO A 56 25.77 -1.13 -10.00
C PRO A 56 25.48 -2.63 -10.17
N VAL A 57 25.08 -3.03 -11.37
CA VAL A 57 24.76 -4.42 -11.79
C VAL A 57 23.54 -5.02 -11.08
N VAL A 58 23.54 -5.15 -9.75
CA VAL A 58 22.48 -5.80 -8.98
C VAL A 58 21.26 -4.92 -8.74
N GLY A 59 21.45 -3.61 -8.61
CA GLY A 59 20.38 -2.65 -8.30
C GLY A 59 19.26 -2.65 -9.34
N PRO A 60 19.55 -2.51 -10.65
CA PRO A 60 18.54 -2.54 -11.70
C PRO A 60 17.74 -3.84 -11.75
N ALA A 61 18.38 -4.99 -11.54
CA ALA A 61 17.72 -6.29 -11.54
C ALA A 61 16.75 -6.44 -10.35
N VAL A 62 17.20 -6.08 -9.14
CA VAL A 62 16.36 -6.07 -7.93
C VAL A 62 15.20 -5.09 -8.09
N TRP A 63 15.46 -3.89 -8.62
CA TRP A 63 14.43 -2.89 -8.88
C TRP A 63 13.38 -3.40 -9.87
N ALA A 64 13.79 -4.04 -10.98
CA ALA A 64 12.88 -4.54 -12.00
C ALA A 64 11.96 -5.64 -11.45
N VAL A 65 12.55 -6.69 -10.84
CA VAL A 65 11.79 -7.80 -10.26
C VAL A 65 10.91 -7.32 -9.11
N GLY A 66 11.48 -6.52 -8.21
CA GLY A 66 10.77 -5.96 -7.06
C GLY A 66 9.60 -5.09 -7.48
N SER A 67 9.75 -4.24 -8.50
CA SER A 67 8.66 -3.36 -8.98
C SER A 67 7.51 -4.15 -9.58
N ILE A 68 7.79 -5.25 -10.30
CA ILE A 68 6.74 -6.13 -10.83
C ILE A 68 5.99 -6.81 -9.69
N LEU A 69 6.70 -7.41 -8.73
CA LEU A 69 6.07 -8.06 -7.57
C LEU A 69 5.25 -7.07 -6.74
N LEU A 70 5.76 -5.85 -6.56
CA LEU A 70 5.07 -4.79 -5.83
C LEU A 70 3.80 -4.35 -6.55
N PHE A 71 3.85 -4.20 -7.87
CA PHE A 71 2.68 -3.85 -8.68
C PHE A 71 1.61 -4.94 -8.65
N VAL A 72 2.00 -6.21 -8.74
CA VAL A 72 1.08 -7.35 -8.58
C VAL A 72 0.44 -7.34 -7.19
N GLY A 73 1.24 -7.10 -6.14
CA GLY A 73 0.74 -6.90 -4.77
C GLY A 73 -0.28 -5.77 -4.67
N TRP A 74 0.05 -4.61 -5.23
CA TRP A 74 -0.83 -3.45 -5.25
C TRP A 74 -2.14 -3.74 -5.99
N LEU A 75 -2.10 -4.46 -7.12
CA LEU A 75 -3.29 -4.83 -7.88
C LEU A 75 -4.20 -5.79 -7.08
N MET A 76 -3.63 -6.79 -6.39
CA MET A 76 -4.40 -7.68 -5.50
C MET A 76 -5.07 -6.89 -4.37
N SER A 77 -4.31 -6.00 -3.72
CA SER A 77 -4.84 -5.09 -2.69
C SER A 77 -6.01 -4.25 -3.22
N PHE A 78 -5.85 -3.69 -4.41
CA PHE A 78 -6.89 -2.88 -5.05
C PHE A 78 -8.16 -3.70 -5.30
N ILE A 79 -8.04 -4.91 -5.87
CA ILE A 79 -9.17 -5.81 -6.12
C ILE A 79 -9.92 -6.16 -4.82
N TRP A 80 -9.20 -6.56 -3.77
CA TRP A 80 -9.81 -6.89 -2.49
C TRP A 80 -10.49 -5.67 -1.84
N SER A 81 -9.97 -4.46 -2.05
CA SER A 81 -10.58 -3.23 -1.56
C SER A 81 -11.92 -2.91 -2.25
N ILE A 82 -12.05 -3.22 -3.55
CA ILE A 82 -13.33 -3.13 -4.29
C ILE A 82 -14.34 -4.12 -3.69
N GLN A 83 -13.89 -5.34 -3.41
CA GLN A 83 -14.70 -6.39 -2.81
C GLN A 83 -15.10 -6.04 -1.36
N GLY A 84 -14.34 -5.18 -0.69
CA GLY A 84 -14.55 -4.80 0.70
C GLY A 84 -13.98 -5.82 1.69
N GLU A 85 -13.06 -6.66 1.24
CA GLU A 85 -12.42 -7.67 2.06
C GLU A 85 -11.10 -7.13 2.60
N MET A 86 -10.75 -7.44 3.85
CA MET A 86 -9.45 -7.08 4.43
C MET A 86 -8.51 -8.27 4.29
N ARG A 87 -7.72 -8.30 3.22
CA ARG A 87 -6.80 -9.39 2.92
C ARG A 87 -5.36 -8.90 2.84
N PRO A 88 -4.39 -9.60 3.46
CA PRO A 88 -3.00 -9.22 3.39
C PRO A 88 -2.42 -9.63 2.05
N VAL A 89 -1.66 -8.74 1.42
CA VAL A 89 -0.90 -9.13 0.23
C VAL A 89 0.17 -10.15 0.62
N PRO A 90 0.49 -11.12 -0.25
CA PRO A 90 1.49 -12.13 0.06
C PRO A 90 2.82 -11.53 0.51
N TRP A 91 3.51 -12.24 1.41
CA TRP A 91 4.85 -11.95 1.96
C TRP A 91 4.98 -10.71 2.86
N LEU A 92 4.26 -9.62 2.56
CA LEU A 92 4.44 -8.32 3.20
C LEU A 92 3.17 -7.76 3.87
N GLY A 93 1.98 -8.22 3.51
CA GLY A 93 0.71 -7.65 3.99
C GLY A 93 0.59 -7.67 5.51
N ASP A 94 0.82 -8.82 6.13
CA ASP A 94 0.77 -8.94 7.60
C ASP A 94 1.81 -8.03 8.28
N LYS A 95 2.98 -7.87 7.66
CA LYS A 95 4.04 -6.97 8.15
C LYS A 95 3.60 -5.52 8.09
N PHE A 96 2.95 -5.09 7.00
CA PHE A 96 2.43 -3.72 6.88
C PHE A 96 1.38 -3.43 7.95
N GLN A 97 0.46 -4.37 8.19
CA GLN A 97 -0.56 -4.22 9.23
C GLN A 97 0.06 -4.18 10.64
N ALA A 98 1.15 -4.91 10.89
CA ALA A 98 1.88 -4.87 12.15
C ALA A 98 2.68 -3.57 12.33
N TRP A 99 3.47 -3.16 11.33
CA TRP A 99 4.34 -1.99 11.39
C TRP A 99 3.57 -0.67 11.51
N PHE A 100 2.42 -0.57 10.83
CA PHE A 100 1.65 0.67 10.76
C PHE A 100 0.40 0.64 11.63
N ARG A 101 0.31 -0.28 12.61
CA ARG A 101 -0.85 -0.44 13.50
C ARG A 101 -1.23 0.84 14.26
N GLY A 102 -0.29 1.78 14.43
CA GLY A 102 -0.49 3.05 15.13
C GLY A 102 -1.29 4.11 14.35
N PHE A 103 -1.55 3.90 13.06
CA PHE A 103 -2.45 4.72 12.24
C PHE A 103 -3.88 4.16 12.29
#